data_AF-A0A2G6AUR4-F1
#
_entry.id   AF-A0A2G6AUR4-F1
#
_cell.length_a   1.000
_cell.length_b   1.000
_cell.length_c   1.000
_cell.angle_alpha   90.00
_cell.angle_beta   90.00
_cell.angle_gamma   90.00
#
_symmetry.space_group_name_H-M   'P 1'
#
loop_
_entity.id
_entity.type
_entity.pdbx_description
1 polymer ?
#
loop_
_entity_poly.entity_id
_entity_poly.type
_entity_poly.pdbx_seq_one_letter_code
_entity_poly.pdbx_strand_id
1 'polypeptide(L)'
;MLAEQFYNQVGKSRNTFLLFAALNLLILSGISFTFVIPGLRGFNLFFVVLTLLMYFIVANIFVDLFKDRVWFVFTICIILISLGMGWRLWLESGEVTLVEHMSLAVYIGYPSISAIILTIFYISSNSIGRKRSTCH
;
A
#
# COMPACT_ATOMS: atom_id res chain seq x y z
N MET A 1 17.90 -14.36 -13.67
CA MET A 1 17.43 -13.91 -15.00
C MET A 1 16.20 -13.00 -14.95
N LEU A 2 14.96 -13.48 -14.73
CA LEU A 2 13.76 -12.61 -14.79
C LEU A 2 13.72 -11.55 -13.67
N ALA A 3 14.16 -11.91 -12.47
CA ALA A 3 14.30 -10.97 -11.35
C ALA A 3 15.34 -9.86 -11.65
N GLU A 4 16.53 -10.21 -12.13
CA GLU A 4 17.59 -9.23 -12.46
C GLU A 4 17.20 -8.29 -13.60
N GLN A 5 16.46 -8.78 -14.60
CA GLN A 5 15.90 -7.92 -15.65
C GLN A 5 14.85 -6.95 -15.10
N PHE A 6 13.99 -7.40 -14.18
CA PHE A 6 13.03 -6.53 -13.50
C PHE A 6 13.75 -5.44 -12.68
N TYR A 7 14.75 -5.83 -11.88
CA TYR A 7 15.57 -4.91 -11.09
C TYR A 7 16.30 -3.86 -11.96
N ASN A 8 16.90 -4.27 -13.08
CA ASN A 8 17.56 -3.33 -13.99
C ASN A 8 16.57 -2.38 -14.68
N GLN A 9 15.36 -2.85 -14.99
CA GLN A 9 14.34 -2.04 -15.66
C GLN A 9 13.70 -1.02 -14.70
N VAL A 10 13.53 -1.39 -13.42
CA VAL A 10 13.08 -0.49 -12.36
C VAL A 10 14.11 0.60 -12.09
N GLY A 11 15.41 0.26 -12.02
CA GLY A 11 16.49 1.24 -11.90
C GLY A 11 16.56 2.24 -13.06
N LYS A 12 16.33 1.79 -14.30
CA LYS A 12 16.37 2.63 -15.51
C LYS A 12 15.13 3.54 -15.68
N SER A 13 13.99 3.18 -15.10
CA SER A 13 12.71 3.91 -15.23
C SER A 13 12.03 4.18 -13.89
N ARG A 14 12.85 4.57 -12.92
CA ARG A 14 12.46 4.81 -11.51
C ARG A 14 11.21 5.66 -11.35
N ASN A 15 11.06 6.74 -12.13
CA ASN A 15 9.88 7.61 -12.05
C ASN A 15 8.59 6.93 -12.51
N THR A 16 8.65 6.10 -13.55
CA THR A 16 7.48 5.37 -14.07
C THR A 16 7.00 4.33 -13.06
N PHE A 17 7.93 3.60 -12.43
CA PHE A 17 7.60 2.63 -11.38
C PHE A 17 7.09 3.30 -10.10
N LEU A 18 7.63 4.47 -9.74
CA LEU A 18 7.13 5.26 -8.61
C LEU A 18 5.68 5.68 -8.86
N LEU A 19 5.40 6.22 -10.05
CA LEU A 19 4.07 6.67 -10.44
C LEU A 19 3.10 5.48 -10.50
N PHE A 20 3.53 4.34 -11.06
CA PHE A 20 2.76 3.10 -11.06
C PHE A 20 2.44 2.61 -9.65
N ALA A 21 3.42 2.54 -8.75
CA ALA A 21 3.22 2.10 -7.38
C ALA A 21 2.33 3.07 -6.59
N ALA A 22 2.50 4.38 -6.80
CA ALA A 22 1.68 5.40 -6.16
C ALA A 22 0.21 5.34 -6.61
N LEU A 23 -0.03 5.21 -7.93
CA LEU A 23 -1.39 5.07 -8.47
C LEU A 23 -2.05 3.77 -7.99
N ASN A 24 -1.32 2.65 -8.02
CA ASN A 24 -1.83 1.38 -7.51
C ASN A 24 -2.20 1.51 -6.04
N LEU A 25 -1.34 2.10 -5.21
CA LEU A 25 -1.61 2.26 -3.80
C LEU A 25 -2.82 3.17 -3.54
N LEU A 26 -2.95 4.27 -4.29
CA LEU A 26 -4.06 5.22 -4.17
C LEU A 26 -5.40 4.58 -4.57
N ILE A 27 -5.45 3.91 -5.72
CA ILE A 27 -6.69 3.26 -6.21
C ILE A 27 -7.06 2.07 -5.32
N LEU A 28 -6.08 1.21 -5.01
CA LEU A 28 -6.29 0.03 -4.18
C LEU A 28 -6.81 0.42 -2.81
N SER A 29 -6.16 1.36 -2.12
CA SER A 29 -6.57 1.77 -0.78
C SER A 29 -7.97 2.38 -0.75
N GLY A 30 -8.37 3.10 -1.80
CA GLY A 30 -9.72 3.66 -1.95
C GLY A 30 -10.79 2.60 -2.21
N ILE A 31 -10.49 1.55 -2.97
CA ILE A 31 -11.45 0.48 -3.22
C ILE A 31 -11.51 -0.48 -2.02
N SER A 32 -10.37 -0.82 -1.43
CA SER A 32 -10.29 -1.89 -0.45
C SER A 32 -10.92 -1.52 0.90
N PHE A 33 -10.88 -0.25 1.34
CA PHE A 33 -11.20 0.10 2.74
C PHE A 33 -12.61 -0.35 3.20
N THR A 34 -13.59 -0.41 2.30
CA THR A 34 -14.95 -0.88 2.59
C THR A 34 -15.04 -2.40 2.78
N PHE A 35 -14.08 -3.17 2.26
CA PHE A 35 -14.06 -4.63 2.27
C PHE A 35 -13.06 -5.26 3.25
N VAL A 36 -12.06 -4.51 3.73
CA VAL A 36 -11.04 -5.01 4.68
C VAL A 36 -11.34 -4.76 6.15
N ILE A 37 -12.23 -3.82 6.47
CA ILE A 37 -12.49 -3.44 7.87
C ILE A 37 -13.56 -4.36 8.47
N PRO A 38 -13.24 -5.14 9.52
CA PRO A 38 -14.20 -6.03 10.16
C PRO A 38 -15.34 -5.21 10.80
N GLY A 39 -16.57 -5.67 10.60
CA GLY A 39 -17.78 -4.99 11.09
C GLY A 39 -18.46 -4.05 10.08
N LEU A 40 -17.87 -3.84 8.90
CA LEU A 40 -18.54 -3.13 7.80
C LEU A 40 -19.37 -4.10 6.93
N ARG A 41 -20.47 -3.60 6.35
CA ARG A 41 -21.38 -4.37 5.48
C ARG A 41 -20.73 -4.99 4.23
N GLY A 42 -19.54 -4.52 3.84
CA GLY A 42 -18.74 -5.06 2.74
C GLY A 42 -17.63 -6.03 3.15
N PHE A 43 -17.43 -6.28 4.45
CA PHE A 43 -16.28 -7.07 4.91
C PHE A 43 -16.25 -8.48 4.32
N ASN A 44 -15.12 -8.85 3.71
CA ASN A 44 -14.91 -10.20 3.23
C ASN A 44 -13.42 -10.55 3.27
N LEU A 45 -13.09 -11.67 3.93
CA LEU A 45 -11.73 -12.19 4.09
C LEU A 45 -10.99 -12.38 2.76
N PHE A 46 -11.71 -12.70 1.68
CA PHE A 46 -11.12 -12.79 0.35
C PHE A 46 -10.46 -11.46 -0.06
N PHE A 47 -11.16 -10.33 0.14
CA PHE A 47 -10.62 -9.00 -0.16
C PHE A 47 -9.49 -8.62 0.80
N VAL A 48 -9.50 -9.11 2.04
CA VAL A 48 -8.38 -8.93 2.99
C VAL A 48 -7.10 -9.56 2.45
N VAL A 49 -7.17 -10.83 2.07
CA VAL A 49 -6.02 -11.56 1.51
C VAL A 49 -5.55 -10.91 0.21
N LEU A 50 -6.47 -10.53 -0.66
CA LEU A 50 -6.15 -9.85 -1.93
C LEU A 50 -5.43 -8.51 -1.69
N THR A 51 -5.91 -7.70 -0.73
CA THR A 51 -5.31 -6.41 -0.39
C THR A 51 -3.90 -6.60 0.17
N LEU A 52 -3.70 -7.60 1.03
CA LEU A 52 -2.37 -7.94 1.57
C LEU A 52 -1.39 -8.36 0.48
N LEU A 53 -1.81 -9.19 -0.48
CA LEU A 53 -0.97 -9.58 -1.62
C LEU A 53 -0.56 -8.38 -2.46
N MET A 54 -1.49 -7.45 -2.73
CA MET A 54 -1.17 -6.24 -3.47
C MET A 54 -0.24 -5.30 -2.70
N TYR A 55 -0.44 -5.14 -1.38
CA TYR A 55 0.49 -4.39 -0.53
C TYR A 55 1.89 -5.01 -0.52
N PHE A 56 2.00 -6.34 -0.55
CA PHE A 56 3.29 -7.00 -0.68
C PHE A 56 3.97 -6.69 -2.02
N ILE A 57 3.24 -6.67 -3.13
CA ILE A 57 3.79 -6.29 -4.45
C ILE A 57 4.30 -4.85 -4.42
N VAL A 58 3.49 -3.91 -3.93
CA VAL A 58 3.87 -2.49 -3.80
C VAL A 58 5.09 -2.31 -2.89
N ALA A 59 5.13 -3.03 -1.76
CA ALA A 59 6.26 -3.00 -0.84
C ALA A 59 7.56 -3.44 -1.51
N ASN A 60 7.53 -4.49 -2.33
CA ASN A 60 8.72 -4.96 -3.05
C ASN A 60 9.21 -3.93 -4.09
N ILE A 61 8.30 -3.23 -4.77
CA ILE A 61 8.66 -2.11 -5.65
C ILE A 61 9.35 -1.01 -4.83
N PHE A 62 8.84 -0.67 -3.65
CA PHE A 62 9.48 0.31 -2.77
C PHE A 62 10.83 -0.10 -2.22
N VAL A 63 11.06 -1.40 -1.96
CA VAL A 63 12.40 -1.90 -1.57
C VAL A 63 13.44 -1.57 -2.62
N ASP A 64 13.08 -1.71 -3.90
CA ASP A 64 13.99 -1.39 -4.99
C ASP A 64 14.17 0.11 -5.21
N LEU A 65 13.09 0.89 -5.11
CA LEU A 65 13.14 2.35 -5.31
C LEU A 65 13.81 3.12 -4.16
N PHE A 66 13.64 2.66 -2.93
CA PHE A 66 14.02 3.37 -1.71
C PHE A 66 14.79 2.44 -0.79
N LYS A 67 16.06 2.18 -1.08
CA LYS A 67 16.90 1.33 -0.22
C LYS A 67 17.17 2.00 1.13
N ASP A 68 16.90 1.28 2.22
CA ASP A 68 17.14 1.69 3.62
C ASP A 68 16.46 3.01 4.09
N ARG A 69 15.39 3.46 3.42
CA ARG A 69 14.63 4.67 3.80
C ARG A 69 13.26 4.35 4.39
N VAL A 70 13.23 3.57 5.47
CA VAL A 70 12.00 3.10 6.14
C VAL A 70 11.03 4.25 6.47
N TRP A 71 11.53 5.31 7.11
CA TRP A 71 10.72 6.48 7.51
C TRP A 71 10.06 7.20 6.32
N PHE A 72 10.79 7.27 5.20
CA PHE A 72 10.28 7.90 3.99
C PHE A 72 9.16 7.07 3.37
N VAL A 73 9.33 5.75 3.31
CA VAL A 73 8.31 4.81 2.81
C VAL A 73 7.06 4.88 3.68
N PHE A 74 7.20 4.84 5.00
CA PHE A 74 6.07 4.94 5.93
C PHE A 74 5.26 6.24 5.70
N THR A 75 5.95 7.38 5.61
CA THR A 75 5.30 8.69 5.42
C THR A 75 4.55 8.76 4.09
N ILE A 76 5.16 8.30 3.00
CA ILE A 76 4.51 8.26 1.68
C ILE A 76 3.31 7.32 1.69
N CYS A 77 3.41 6.16 2.34
CA CYS A 77 2.30 5.22 2.45
C CYS A 77 1.13 5.84 3.19
N ILE A 78 1.35 6.50 4.34
CA ILE A 78 0.28 7.19 5.07
C ILE A 78 -0.40 8.22 4.17
N ILE A 79 0.38 9.07 3.48
CA ILE A 79 -0.17 10.12 2.63
C ILE A 79 -0.99 9.51 1.48
N LEU A 80 -0.43 8.54 0.75
CA LEU A 80 -1.09 7.92 -0.40
C LEU A 80 -2.34 7.13 -0.01
N ILE A 81 -2.31 6.40 1.11
CA ILE A 81 -3.46 5.63 1.60
C ILE A 81 -4.55 6.58 2.10
N SER A 82 -4.18 7.66 2.80
CA SER A 82 -5.13 8.68 3.24
C SER A 82 -5.77 9.40 2.06
N LEU A 83 -5.01 9.73 1.02
CA LEU A 83 -5.52 10.29 -0.24
C LEU A 83 -6.41 9.29 -0.99
N GLY A 84 -6.02 8.02 -1.01
CA GLY A 84 -6.78 6.91 -1.59
C GLY A 84 -8.14 6.71 -0.92
N MET A 85 -8.19 6.80 0.40
CA MET A 85 -9.45 6.82 1.13
C MET A 85 -10.23 8.13 0.85
N GLY A 86 -9.54 9.27 0.91
CA GLY A 86 -10.12 10.60 0.77
C GLY A 86 -10.80 10.84 -0.57
N TRP A 87 -10.22 10.43 -1.70
CA TRP A 87 -10.87 10.62 -3.01
C TRP A 87 -12.14 9.77 -3.14
N ARG A 88 -12.15 8.55 -2.59
CA ARG A 88 -13.34 7.69 -2.62
C ARG A 88 -14.46 8.27 -1.77
N LEU A 89 -14.14 8.72 -0.55
CA LEU A 89 -15.08 9.43 0.31
C LEU A 89 -15.59 10.72 -0.34
N TRP A 90 -14.75 11.43 -1.09
CA TRP A 90 -15.16 12.62 -1.84
C TRP A 90 -16.19 12.27 -2.92
N LEU A 91 -15.97 11.21 -3.69
CA LEU A 91 -16.92 10.76 -4.72
C LEU A 91 -18.25 10.29 -4.14
N GLU A 92 -18.22 9.68 -2.95
CA GLU A 92 -19.40 9.15 -2.26
C GLU A 92 -20.00 10.17 -1.27
N SER A 93 -19.49 11.39 -1.19
CA SER A 93 -19.93 12.43 -0.24
C SER A 93 -21.39 12.89 -0.44
N GLY A 94 -22.04 12.47 -1.52
CA GLY A 94 -23.47 12.67 -1.78
C GLY A 94 -24.37 11.47 -1.44
N GLU A 95 -23.82 10.31 -1.06
CA GLU A 95 -24.60 9.09 -0.78
C GLU A 95 -24.77 8.86 0.73
N VAL A 96 -26.03 8.78 1.18
CA VAL A 96 -26.42 8.64 2.60
C VAL A 96 -25.88 7.34 3.24
N THR A 97 -25.55 6.34 2.42
CA THR A 97 -25.01 5.03 2.83
C THR A 97 -23.58 5.08 3.40
N LEU A 98 -22.85 6.17 3.23
CA LEU A 98 -21.44 6.27 3.67
C LEU A 98 -21.25 6.79 5.10
N VAL A 99 -22.30 7.37 5.71
CA VAL A 99 -22.23 7.97 7.04
C VAL A 99 -21.98 6.93 8.14
N GLU A 100 -22.49 5.70 7.97
CA GLU A 100 -22.19 4.57 8.86
C GLU A 100 -20.73 4.09 8.77
N HIS A 101 -20.02 4.44 7.69
CA HIS A 101 -18.63 4.05 7.44
C HIS A 101 -17.61 5.14 7.83
N MET A 102 -18.08 6.33 8.22
CA MET A 102 -17.28 7.50 8.58
C MET A 102 -17.06 7.68 10.10
N SER A 103 -16.84 6.59 10.84
CA SER A 103 -16.34 6.76 12.21
C SER A 103 -14.92 7.34 12.18
N LEU A 104 -14.63 8.29 13.05
CA LEU A 104 -13.30 8.90 13.17
C LEU A 104 -12.20 7.84 13.42
N ALA A 105 -12.58 6.75 14.09
CA ALA A 105 -11.73 5.58 14.31
C ALA A 105 -11.33 4.89 12.99
N VAL A 106 -12.25 4.77 12.03
CA VAL A 106 -11.97 4.18 10.71
C VAL A 106 -11.12 5.13 9.86
N TYR A 107 -11.43 6.42 9.89
CA TYR A 107 -10.71 7.44 9.11
C TYR A 107 -9.23 7.55 9.49
N ILE A 108 -8.90 7.45 10.77
CA ILE A 108 -7.52 7.51 11.25
C ILE A 108 -6.89 6.10 11.29
N GLY A 109 -7.67 5.10 11.70
CA GLY A 109 -7.19 3.75 11.92
C GLY A 109 -6.80 3.04 10.63
N TYR A 110 -7.61 3.17 9.56
CA TYR A 110 -7.35 2.46 8.31
C TYR A 110 -6.04 2.89 7.63
N PRO A 111 -5.77 4.20 7.41
CA PRO A 111 -4.49 4.63 6.86
C PRO A 111 -3.30 4.25 7.74
N SER A 112 -3.45 4.36 9.06
CA SER A 112 -2.39 4.03 10.03
C SER A 112 -2.03 2.55 9.99
N ILE A 113 -3.02 1.65 10.14
CA ILE A 113 -2.81 0.20 10.15
C ILE A 113 -2.27 -0.27 8.80
N SER A 114 -2.85 0.22 7.69
CA SER A 114 -2.42 -0.16 6.35
C SER A 114 -0.97 0.27 6.07
N ALA A 115 -0.58 1.48 6.49
CA ALA A 115 0.79 1.94 6.37
C ALA A 115 1.77 1.13 7.22
N ILE A 116 1.37 0.73 8.44
CA ILE A 116 2.17 -0.17 9.29
C ILE A 116 2.40 -1.51 8.60
N ILE A 117 1.33 -2.14 8.09
CA ILE A 117 1.42 -3.43 7.38
C ILE A 117 2.37 -3.33 6.18
N LEU A 118 2.21 -2.29 5.35
CA LEU A 118 3.04 -2.08 4.17
C LEU A 118 4.51 -1.86 4.55
N THR A 119 4.75 -1.15 5.64
CA THR A 119 6.10 -0.91 6.18
C THR A 119 6.73 -2.18 6.73
N ILE A 120 5.96 -3.05 7.40
CA ILE A 120 6.43 -4.38 7.84
C ILE A 120 6.84 -5.23 6.63
N PHE A 121 6.04 -5.24 5.56
CA PHE A 121 6.41 -5.93 4.31
C PHE A 121 7.67 -5.35 3.70
N TYR A 122 7.79 -4.02 3.64
CA TYR A 122 8.97 -3.35 3.12
C TYR A 122 10.23 -3.70 3.93
N ILE A 123 10.18 -3.66 5.27
CA ILE A 123 11.33 -4.02 6.13
C ILE A 123 11.70 -5.49 5.94
N SER A 124 10.71 -6.39 5.92
CA SER A 124 10.91 -7.83 5.75
C SER A 124 11.58 -8.13 4.41
N SER A 125 11.06 -7.56 3.32
CA SER A 125 11.62 -7.71 1.97
C SER A 125 13.02 -7.08 1.87
N ASN A 126 13.26 -5.91 2.46
CA ASN A 126 14.58 -5.27 2.46
C ASN A 126 15.62 -6.13 3.21
N SER A 127 15.24 -6.70 4.36
CA SER A 127 16.13 -7.58 5.13
C SER A 127 16.49 -8.87 4.36
N ILE A 128 15.55 -9.44 3.61
CA ILE A 128 15.78 -10.65 2.79
C ILE A 128 16.69 -10.32 1.59
N GLY A 129 16.45 -9.18 0.91
CA GLY A 129 17.28 -8.71 -0.18
C GLY A 129 18.73 -8.45 0.25
N ARG A 130 18.92 -7.89 1.45
CA ARG A 130 20.25 -7.63 2.02
C ARG A 130 21.02 -8.91 2.37
N LYS A 131 20.35 -9.96 2.87
CA LYS A 131 20.99 -11.27 3.11
C LYS A 131 21.51 -11.91 1.83
N ARG A 132 20.85 -11.71 0.69
CA ARG A 132 21.32 -12.21 -0.62
C ARG A 132 22.56 -11.48 -1.13
N SER A 133 22.72 -10.18 -0.86
CA SER A 133 23.89 -9.41 -1.33
C SER A 133 25.16 -9.61 -0.51
N THR A 134 25.07 -10.10 0.73
CA THR A 134 26.25 -10.40 1.58
C THR A 134 26.78 -11.82 1.42
N CYS A 135 26.10 -12.66 0.62
CA CYS A 135 26.47 -14.06 0.43
C CYS A 135 27.10 -14.33 -0.94
N HIS A 136 27.49 -13.26 -1.66
CA HIS A 136 28.13 -13.30 -2.97
C HIS A 136 29.51 -12.65 -2.93
#